data_AF-A0A2M9A4L1-F1
#
_entry.id   AF-A0A2M9A4L1-F1
#
_cell.length_a   1.000
_cell.length_b   1.000
_cell.length_c   1.000
_cell.angle_alpha   90.00
_cell.angle_beta   90.00
_cell.angle_gamma   90.00
#
_symmetry.space_group_name_H-M   'P 1'
#
loop_
_entity.id
_entity.type
_entity.pdbx_description
1 polymer ?
#
loop_
_entity_poly.entity_id
_entity_poly.type
_entity_poly.pdbx_seq_one_letter_code
_entity_poly.pdbx_strand_id
1 'polypeptide(L)'
;MPKIATLLAMAFTVFSLTACDDIREEKYPNGKVRSRVQYVENAKQGVETEFYENGKVKRTRNFEKGKEQGESKEYYESGKLKAELSYTNGAVNGTVKRYYENGNVQSITLYEMGTIAAFPETFDMEGDPEVQGSYTDPRDGKKYEWVRIGDAIWTAENIQFAPVKGSLCMQCNVWGRLYDWESAKNACPTSFRMPKIADFEVLAKAVGQNPAKKLKATFGWNNGGDGTDEFSFGVRASGAHFAKSDVPEKARKFKDAGDKAYFWTADGKVAVFKKNSSDISYERFQPEFGASLRCILAK
;
A
#
# COMPACT_ATOMS: atom_id res chain seq x y z
N MET A 1 -84.04 -32.62 -28.78
CA MET A 1 -83.29 -31.62 -29.58
C MET A 1 -83.19 -30.34 -28.78
N PRO A 2 -82.14 -29.51 -28.94
CA PRO A 2 -80.77 -29.86 -29.29
C PRO A 2 -80.09 -30.36 -27.98
N LYS A 3 -78.95 -29.89 -27.45
CA LYS A 3 -77.56 -29.83 -27.98
C LYS A 3 -76.62 -30.29 -26.85
N ILE A 4 -75.48 -30.90 -27.16
CA ILE A 4 -74.36 -31.10 -26.22
C ILE A 4 -73.18 -30.26 -26.74
N ALA A 5 -72.62 -29.40 -25.90
CA ALA A 5 -71.42 -28.62 -26.22
C ALA A 5 -70.22 -29.23 -25.49
N THR A 6 -69.41 -29.99 -26.21
CA THR A 6 -68.19 -30.60 -25.67
C THR A 6 -67.12 -29.53 -25.48
N LEU A 7 -66.85 -29.15 -24.23
CA LEU A 7 -65.81 -28.19 -23.90
C LEU A 7 -64.44 -28.91 -23.87
N LEU A 8 -63.59 -28.68 -24.87
CA LEU A 8 -62.19 -29.14 -24.81
C LEU A 8 -61.40 -28.27 -23.83
N ALA A 9 -61.08 -28.83 -22.66
CA ALA A 9 -60.11 -28.24 -21.75
C ALA A 9 -58.69 -28.54 -22.25
N MET A 10 -58.06 -27.58 -22.95
CA MET A 10 -56.61 -27.65 -23.19
C MET A 10 -55.88 -27.46 -21.86
N ALA A 11 -55.28 -28.54 -21.35
CA ALA A 11 -54.37 -28.47 -20.22
C ALA A 11 -53.08 -27.77 -20.66
N PHE A 12 -52.99 -26.45 -20.42
CA PHE A 12 -51.72 -25.73 -20.47
C PHE A 12 -50.87 -26.18 -19.27
N THR A 13 -50.13 -27.27 -19.44
CA THR A 13 -49.06 -27.64 -18.52
C THR A 13 -48.00 -26.55 -18.59
N VAL A 14 -47.98 -25.66 -17.60
CA VAL A 14 -46.87 -24.73 -17.38
C VAL A 14 -45.66 -25.60 -17.01
N PHE A 15 -44.88 -25.97 -18.03
CA PHE A 15 -43.63 -26.66 -17.85
C PHE A 15 -42.66 -25.65 -17.24
N SER A 16 -42.67 -25.56 -15.90
CA SER A 16 -41.71 -24.77 -15.17
C SER A 16 -40.34 -25.37 -15.47
N LEU A 17 -39.58 -24.68 -16.33
CA LEU A 17 -38.18 -25.00 -16.60
C LEU A 17 -37.40 -24.69 -15.33
N THR A 18 -37.43 -25.63 -14.38
CA THR A 18 -36.42 -25.74 -13.35
C THR A 18 -35.10 -25.85 -14.09
N ALA A 19 -34.31 -24.78 -14.05
CA ALA A 19 -32.95 -24.80 -14.56
C ALA A 19 -32.26 -26.01 -13.94
N CYS A 20 -31.71 -26.90 -14.78
CA CYS A 20 -31.04 -28.08 -14.28
C CYS A 20 -29.78 -27.60 -13.53
N ASP A 21 -29.71 -27.87 -12.24
CA ASP A 21 -28.56 -27.51 -11.40
C ASP A 21 -27.34 -28.34 -11.81
N ASP A 22 -26.58 -27.86 -12.81
CA ASP A 22 -25.26 -28.40 -13.21
C ASP A 22 -24.24 -28.05 -12.13
N ILE A 23 -24.36 -28.73 -10.98
CA ILE A 23 -23.44 -28.65 -9.86
C ILE A 23 -22.28 -29.60 -10.15
N ARG A 24 -21.10 -29.03 -10.37
CA ARG A 24 -19.87 -29.78 -10.60
C ARG A 24 -19.06 -29.85 -9.32
N GLU A 25 -18.50 -31.03 -9.06
CA GLU A 25 -17.65 -31.31 -7.91
C GLU A 25 -16.28 -31.80 -8.35
N GLU A 26 -15.23 -31.30 -7.70
CA GLU A 26 -13.91 -31.93 -7.72
C GLU A 26 -13.69 -32.65 -6.40
N LYS A 27 -12.96 -33.78 -6.41
CA LYS A 27 -12.64 -34.56 -5.22
C LYS A 27 -11.14 -34.68 -5.01
N TYR A 28 -10.74 -34.79 -3.75
CA TYR A 28 -9.41 -35.18 -3.33
C TYR A 28 -9.15 -36.68 -3.63
N PRO A 29 -7.89 -37.15 -3.66
CA PRO A 29 -7.58 -38.59 -3.81
C PRO A 29 -8.22 -39.47 -2.74
N ASN A 30 -8.49 -38.92 -1.54
CA ASN A 30 -9.19 -39.57 -0.44
C ASN A 30 -10.73 -39.64 -0.62
N GLY A 31 -11.27 -39.17 -1.75
CA GLY A 31 -12.69 -39.19 -2.09
C GLY A 31 -13.54 -38.04 -1.51
N LYS A 32 -13.00 -37.21 -0.60
CA LYS A 32 -13.70 -36.03 -0.06
C LYS A 32 -13.83 -34.94 -1.13
N VAL A 33 -14.88 -34.14 -1.03
CA VAL A 33 -15.09 -32.97 -1.92
C VAL A 33 -13.97 -31.94 -1.68
N ARG A 34 -13.35 -31.49 -2.77
CA ARG A 34 -12.34 -30.41 -2.81
C ARG A 34 -13.00 -29.08 -3.16
N SER A 35 -13.92 -29.09 -4.13
CA SER A 35 -14.65 -27.91 -4.57
C SER A 35 -16.04 -28.31 -5.08
N ARG A 36 -16.99 -27.38 -4.98
CA ARG A 36 -18.33 -27.49 -5.58
C ARG A 36 -18.77 -26.12 -6.10
N VAL A 37 -19.32 -26.06 -7.30
CA VAL A 37 -19.89 -24.84 -7.90
C VAL A 37 -20.99 -25.18 -8.92
N GLN A 38 -21.99 -24.31 -9.06
CA GLN A 38 -23.04 -24.42 -10.08
C GLN A 38 -22.57 -23.81 -11.41
N TYR A 39 -23.00 -24.40 -12.52
CA TYR A 39 -22.81 -23.88 -13.87
C TYR A 39 -24.15 -23.54 -14.53
N VAL A 40 -24.18 -22.45 -15.28
CA VAL A 40 -25.27 -22.07 -16.19
C VAL A 40 -24.64 -21.74 -17.53
N GLU A 41 -25.12 -22.37 -18.61
CA GLU A 41 -24.57 -22.21 -19.97
C GLU A 41 -23.04 -22.45 -20.06
N ASN A 42 -22.53 -23.42 -19.30
CA ASN A 42 -21.09 -23.71 -19.12
C ASN A 42 -20.24 -22.60 -18.47
N ALA A 43 -20.85 -21.55 -17.92
CA ALA A 43 -20.18 -20.55 -17.09
C ALA A 43 -20.49 -20.77 -15.59
N LYS A 44 -19.52 -20.51 -14.69
CA LYS A 44 -19.76 -20.58 -13.23
C LYS A 44 -20.82 -19.56 -12.81
N GLN A 45 -21.71 -19.97 -11.93
CA GLN A 45 -22.80 -19.15 -11.39
C GLN A 45 -22.97 -19.42 -9.88
N GLY A 46 -23.29 -18.39 -9.10
CA GLY A 46 -23.52 -18.50 -7.67
C GLY A 46 -22.24 -18.76 -6.86
N VAL A 47 -22.39 -19.40 -5.70
CA VAL A 47 -21.28 -19.64 -4.77
C VAL A 47 -20.48 -20.88 -5.19
N GLU A 48 -19.19 -20.69 -5.47
CA GLU A 48 -18.20 -21.75 -5.39
C GLU A 48 -17.73 -21.91 -3.94
N THR A 49 -17.72 -23.14 -3.44
CA THR A 49 -17.14 -23.48 -2.14
C THR A 49 -15.99 -24.45 -2.34
N GLU A 50 -14.80 -24.07 -1.90
CA GLU A 50 -13.62 -24.94 -1.76
C GLU A 50 -13.50 -25.40 -0.30
N PHE A 51 -13.05 -26.63 -0.11
CA PHE A 51 -12.87 -27.27 1.19
C PHE A 51 -11.41 -27.68 1.41
N TYR A 52 -11.02 -27.81 2.67
CA TYR A 52 -9.80 -28.50 3.08
C TYR A 52 -10.01 -30.02 3.12
N GLU A 53 -8.92 -30.81 3.17
CA GLU A 53 -9.02 -32.28 3.34
C GLU A 53 -9.65 -32.70 4.67
N ASN A 54 -9.70 -31.81 5.68
CA ASN A 54 -10.43 -32.03 6.92
C ASN A 54 -11.96 -31.85 6.78
N GLY A 55 -12.45 -31.36 5.62
CA GLY A 55 -13.87 -31.14 5.30
C GLY A 55 -14.40 -29.76 5.67
N LYS A 56 -13.61 -28.90 6.34
CA LYS A 56 -14.00 -27.50 6.60
C LYS A 56 -13.87 -26.67 5.33
N VAL A 57 -14.68 -25.60 5.26
CA VAL A 57 -14.57 -24.61 4.18
C VAL A 57 -13.18 -23.97 4.22
N LYS A 58 -12.55 -23.90 3.05
CA LYS A 58 -11.28 -23.22 2.79
C LYS A 58 -11.51 -21.84 2.19
N ARG A 59 -12.44 -21.75 1.25
CA ARG A 59 -12.76 -20.51 0.53
C ARG A 59 -14.17 -20.56 -0.06
N THR A 60 -14.88 -19.44 -0.03
CA THR A 60 -16.11 -19.21 -0.79
C THR A 60 -15.89 -18.07 -1.79
N ARG A 61 -16.35 -18.23 -3.02
CA ARG A 61 -16.28 -17.20 -4.07
C ARG A 61 -17.61 -17.09 -4.79
N ASN A 62 -18.10 -15.86 -4.99
CA ASN A 62 -19.31 -15.62 -5.76
C ASN A 62 -18.98 -15.40 -7.25
N PHE A 63 -19.71 -16.07 -8.13
CA PHE A 63 -19.58 -15.95 -9.58
C PHE A 63 -20.90 -15.51 -10.24
N GLU A 64 -20.80 -14.63 -11.23
CA GLU A 64 -21.87 -14.33 -12.17
C GLU A 64 -21.33 -14.48 -13.60
N LYS A 65 -21.97 -15.32 -14.43
CA LYS A 65 -21.59 -15.56 -15.85
C LYS A 65 -20.09 -15.85 -16.01
N GLY A 66 -19.54 -16.65 -15.10
CA GLY A 66 -18.13 -17.07 -15.11
C GLY A 66 -17.11 -16.08 -14.54
N LYS A 67 -17.52 -14.90 -14.07
CA LYS A 67 -16.63 -13.89 -13.45
C LYS A 67 -16.87 -13.79 -11.95
N GLU A 68 -15.83 -13.58 -11.16
CA GLU A 68 -15.96 -13.32 -9.71
C GLU A 68 -16.67 -11.96 -9.47
N GLN A 69 -17.70 -11.96 -8.63
CA GLN A 69 -18.63 -10.84 -8.45
C GLN A 69 -19.23 -10.87 -7.04
N GLY A 70 -19.05 -9.79 -6.26
CA GLY A 70 -19.49 -9.72 -4.86
C GLY A 70 -18.44 -10.19 -3.86
N GLU A 71 -18.87 -10.62 -2.67
CA GLU A 71 -17.94 -11.03 -1.60
C GLU A 71 -17.33 -12.42 -1.86
N SER A 72 -16.04 -12.54 -1.54
CA SER A 72 -15.29 -13.80 -1.43
C SER A 72 -14.66 -13.87 -0.04
N LYS A 73 -14.63 -15.05 0.57
CA LYS A 73 -14.07 -15.26 1.93
C LYS A 73 -13.08 -16.41 1.93
N GLU A 74 -11.95 -16.23 2.61
CA GLU A 74 -10.99 -17.30 2.89
C GLU A 74 -11.00 -17.64 4.38
N TYR A 75 -10.70 -18.89 4.71
CA TYR A 75 -10.69 -19.41 6.07
C TYR A 75 -9.37 -20.14 6.33
N TYR A 76 -8.99 -20.24 7.61
CA TYR A 76 -7.93 -21.11 8.10
C TYR A 76 -8.41 -22.56 8.25
N GLU A 77 -7.50 -23.53 8.41
CA GLU A 77 -7.86 -24.93 8.70
C GLU A 77 -8.56 -25.13 10.05
N SER A 78 -8.43 -24.17 10.98
CA SER A 78 -9.27 -24.11 12.18
C SER A 78 -10.75 -23.85 11.85
N GLY A 79 -11.07 -23.27 10.70
CA GLY A 79 -12.39 -22.78 10.30
C GLY A 79 -12.63 -21.31 10.62
N LYS A 80 -11.64 -20.61 11.21
CA LYS A 80 -11.71 -19.17 11.45
C LYS A 80 -11.53 -18.39 10.15
N LEU A 81 -12.14 -17.21 10.08
CA LEU A 81 -12.01 -16.29 8.96
C LEU A 81 -10.56 -15.83 8.81
N LYS A 82 -10.05 -15.83 7.57
CA LYS A 82 -8.69 -15.44 7.21
C LYS A 82 -8.67 -14.19 6.34
N ALA A 83 -9.61 -14.08 5.41
CA ALA A 83 -9.77 -12.87 4.59
C ALA A 83 -11.20 -12.68 4.10
N GLU A 84 -11.57 -11.42 3.88
CA GLU A 84 -12.75 -10.99 3.14
C GLU A 84 -12.29 -10.10 1.98
N LEU A 85 -12.80 -10.37 0.78
CA LEU A 85 -12.45 -9.67 -0.44
C LEU A 85 -13.74 -9.34 -1.20
N SER A 86 -13.79 -8.17 -1.82
CA SER A 86 -14.88 -7.81 -2.74
C SER A 86 -14.39 -7.85 -4.17
N TYR A 87 -15.21 -8.40 -5.07
CA TYR A 87 -14.92 -8.51 -6.50
C TYR A 87 -15.97 -7.80 -7.34
N THR A 88 -15.53 -7.23 -8.46
CA THR A 88 -16.40 -6.67 -9.51
C THR A 88 -15.84 -7.05 -10.87
N ASN A 89 -16.64 -7.73 -11.70
CA ASN A 89 -16.25 -8.17 -13.04
C ASN A 89 -14.95 -9.01 -13.10
N GLY A 90 -14.64 -9.76 -12.04
CA GLY A 90 -13.42 -10.59 -11.91
C GLY A 90 -12.19 -9.86 -11.36
N ALA A 91 -12.26 -8.55 -11.07
CA ALA A 91 -11.19 -7.80 -10.42
C ALA A 91 -11.54 -7.53 -8.94
N VAL A 92 -10.54 -7.51 -8.05
CA VAL A 92 -10.73 -7.09 -6.65
C VAL A 92 -11.11 -5.62 -6.62
N ASN A 93 -12.23 -5.27 -6.01
CA ASN A 93 -12.80 -3.94 -6.03
C ASN A 93 -13.56 -3.66 -4.73
N GLY A 94 -13.14 -2.66 -3.97
CA GLY A 94 -13.55 -2.39 -2.60
C GLY A 94 -12.50 -2.82 -1.56
N THR A 95 -12.92 -2.94 -0.31
CA THR A 95 -12.02 -3.24 0.81
C THR A 95 -11.70 -4.73 0.90
N VAL A 96 -10.40 -5.05 0.95
CA VAL A 96 -9.90 -6.36 1.39
C VAL A 96 -9.53 -6.27 2.85
N LYS A 97 -10.07 -7.16 3.68
CA LYS A 97 -9.66 -7.37 5.07
C LYS A 97 -8.95 -8.71 5.21
N ARG A 98 -7.86 -8.75 5.96
CA ARG A 98 -7.19 -9.99 6.38
C ARG A 98 -7.18 -10.04 7.90
N TYR A 99 -7.21 -11.26 8.43
CA TYR A 99 -7.31 -11.54 9.85
C TYR A 99 -6.22 -12.51 10.25
N TYR A 100 -5.69 -12.36 11.47
CA TYR A 100 -4.89 -13.39 12.12
C TYR A 100 -5.78 -14.55 12.58
N GLU A 101 -5.19 -15.72 12.82
CA GLU A 101 -5.93 -16.89 13.32
C GLU A 101 -6.42 -16.74 14.77
N ASN A 102 -6.06 -15.68 15.50
CA ASN A 102 -6.74 -15.34 16.75
C ASN A 102 -8.12 -14.67 16.51
N GLY A 103 -8.32 -14.02 15.35
CA GLY A 103 -9.53 -13.29 14.96
C GLY A 103 -9.31 -11.77 14.81
N ASN A 104 -8.16 -11.24 15.24
CA ASN A 104 -7.84 -9.83 15.10
C ASN A 104 -7.55 -9.46 13.63
N VAL A 105 -7.84 -8.22 13.25
CA VAL A 105 -7.55 -7.71 11.91
C VAL A 105 -6.03 -7.63 11.75
N GLN A 106 -5.50 -8.18 10.66
CA GLN A 106 -4.10 -8.08 10.25
C GLN A 106 -3.89 -6.91 9.30
N SER A 107 -4.78 -6.75 8.32
CA SER A 107 -4.67 -5.64 7.36
C SER A 107 -6.02 -5.27 6.75
N ILE A 108 -6.14 -3.99 6.39
CA ILE A 108 -7.22 -3.41 5.62
C ILE A 108 -6.58 -2.75 4.39
N THR A 109 -7.05 -3.05 3.19
CA THR A 109 -6.50 -2.49 1.94
C THR A 109 -7.64 -2.17 0.99
N LEU A 110 -7.72 -0.92 0.53
CA LEU A 110 -8.68 -0.50 -0.48
C LEU A 110 -8.14 -0.81 -1.88
N TYR A 111 -8.92 -1.53 -2.69
CA TYR A 111 -8.64 -1.78 -4.09
C TYR A 111 -9.68 -1.11 -4.99
N GLU A 112 -9.22 -0.52 -6.09
CA GLU A 112 -10.06 -0.10 -7.21
C GLU A 112 -9.64 -0.92 -8.43
N MET A 113 -10.55 -1.74 -8.95
CA MET A 113 -10.37 -2.57 -10.15
C MET A 113 -9.03 -3.35 -10.23
N GLY A 114 -8.60 -3.92 -9.11
CA GLY A 114 -7.37 -4.72 -8.97
C GLY A 114 -6.12 -3.93 -8.56
N THR A 115 -6.15 -2.60 -8.59
CA THR A 115 -5.06 -1.73 -8.11
C THR A 115 -5.30 -1.24 -6.68
N ILE A 116 -4.25 -1.14 -5.86
CA ILE A 116 -4.33 -0.57 -4.50
C ILE A 116 -4.59 0.94 -4.63
N ALA A 117 -5.71 1.40 -4.06
CA ALA A 117 -6.17 2.79 -4.15
C ALA A 117 -5.72 3.65 -2.95
N ALA A 118 -5.48 3.04 -1.79
CA ALA A 118 -5.04 3.72 -0.57
C ALA A 118 -3.92 2.93 0.13
N PHE A 119 -3.12 3.62 0.96
CA PHE A 119 -2.12 2.98 1.79
C PHE A 119 -2.78 1.95 2.72
N PRO A 120 -2.24 0.72 2.84
CA PRO A 120 -2.85 -0.31 3.67
C PRO A 120 -2.73 0.04 5.16
N GLU A 121 -3.80 -0.15 5.91
CA GLU A 121 -3.72 -0.20 7.37
C GLU A 121 -3.27 -1.60 7.77
N THR A 122 -2.29 -1.69 8.67
CA THR A 122 -1.73 -2.96 9.16
C THR A 122 -1.62 -2.92 10.68
N PHE A 123 -1.90 -4.06 11.31
CA PHE A 123 -1.96 -4.23 12.76
C PHE A 123 -1.23 -5.52 13.14
N ASP A 124 -0.75 -5.59 14.37
CA ASP A 124 -0.11 -6.79 14.93
C ASP A 124 -1.13 -7.84 15.42
N MET A 125 -0.65 -8.91 16.07
CA MET A 125 -1.53 -9.98 16.55
C MET A 125 -2.40 -9.51 17.71
N GLU A 126 -1.93 -8.57 18.51
CA GLU A 126 -2.62 -7.95 19.64
C GLU A 126 -3.76 -7.02 19.16
N GLY A 127 -3.62 -6.50 17.94
CA GLY A 127 -4.58 -5.61 17.26
C GLY A 127 -4.14 -4.15 17.27
N ASP A 128 -2.91 -3.87 17.73
CA ASP A 128 -2.34 -2.53 17.76
C ASP A 128 -1.78 -2.14 16.37
N PRO A 129 -1.83 -0.86 15.96
CA PRO A 129 -1.36 -0.44 14.64
C PRO A 129 0.15 -0.63 14.49
N GLU A 130 0.56 -1.31 13.43
CA GLU A 130 1.97 -1.55 13.12
C GLU A 130 2.79 -0.24 13.11
N VAL A 131 3.96 -0.30 13.73
CA VAL A 131 4.83 0.86 13.94
C VAL A 131 5.87 1.04 12.83
N GLN A 132 6.11 0.01 12.03
CA GLN A 132 6.99 0.06 10.87
C GLN A 132 6.61 -1.02 9.86
N GLY A 133 7.08 -0.87 8.64
CA GLY A 133 6.87 -1.87 7.61
C GLY A 133 7.38 -1.39 6.27
N SER A 134 6.83 -1.95 5.19
CA SER A 134 7.24 -1.60 3.83
C SER A 134 6.06 -1.43 2.89
N TYR A 135 6.25 -0.62 1.87
CA TYR A 135 5.23 -0.25 0.88
C TYR A 135 5.87 -0.21 -0.51
N THR A 136 5.23 -0.84 -1.49
CA THR A 136 5.67 -0.78 -2.89
C THR A 136 4.91 0.33 -3.60
N ASP A 137 5.64 1.32 -4.11
CA ASP A 137 5.09 2.39 -4.93
C ASP A 137 4.59 1.80 -6.27
N PRO A 138 3.28 1.88 -6.57
CA PRO A 138 2.72 1.28 -7.78
C PRO A 138 3.17 1.97 -9.08
N ARG A 139 3.83 3.14 -8.99
CA ARG A 139 4.24 3.94 -10.15
C ARG A 139 5.56 3.48 -10.77
N ASP A 140 6.46 2.92 -9.96
CA ASP A 140 7.79 2.43 -10.39
C ASP A 140 8.16 1.04 -9.83
N GLY A 141 7.29 0.43 -9.02
CA GLY A 141 7.53 -0.86 -8.37
C GLY A 141 8.55 -0.78 -7.22
N LYS A 142 8.96 0.41 -6.80
CA LYS A 142 9.97 0.57 -5.77
C LYS A 142 9.41 0.34 -4.37
N LYS A 143 10.03 -0.58 -3.64
CA LYS A 143 9.80 -0.76 -2.21
C LYS A 143 10.44 0.40 -1.43
N TYR A 144 9.69 0.94 -0.48
CA TYR A 144 10.14 1.90 0.52
C TYR A 144 9.75 1.37 1.91
N GLU A 145 10.69 1.39 2.84
CA GLU A 145 10.35 1.19 4.26
C GLU A 145 9.63 2.43 4.82
N TRP A 146 8.74 2.23 5.79
CA TRP A 146 7.96 3.27 6.48
C TRP A 146 7.93 3.05 7.99
N VAL A 147 7.73 4.14 8.74
CA VAL A 147 7.65 4.17 10.22
C VAL A 147 6.51 5.05 10.69
N ARG A 148 5.92 4.69 11.83
CA ARG A 148 4.91 5.46 12.56
C ARG A 148 5.58 6.14 13.76
N ILE A 149 5.47 7.46 13.85
CA ILE A 149 6.05 8.25 14.94
C ILE A 149 4.97 9.21 15.44
N GLY A 150 4.44 8.95 16.64
CA GLY A 150 3.14 9.46 17.05
C GLY A 150 2.04 9.01 16.07
N ASP A 151 1.10 9.90 15.76
CA ASP A 151 -0.02 9.59 14.85
C ASP A 151 0.33 9.69 13.36
N ALA A 152 1.62 9.88 13.01
CA ALA A 152 2.08 10.14 11.65
C ALA A 152 2.87 8.96 11.07
N ILE A 153 2.50 8.52 9.86
CA ILE A 153 3.28 7.55 9.09
C ILE A 153 4.17 8.29 8.09
N TRP A 154 5.45 7.96 8.11
CA TRP A 154 6.50 8.55 7.29
C TRP A 154 7.26 7.48 6.50
N THR A 155 7.76 7.83 5.31
CA THR A 155 8.75 7.02 4.60
C THR A 155 10.09 7.05 5.34
N ALA A 156 10.59 5.88 5.78
CA ALA A 156 11.88 5.72 6.45
C ALA A 156 13.07 5.76 5.47
N GLU A 157 12.82 5.69 4.16
CA GLU A 157 13.82 5.83 3.10
C GLU A 157 13.68 7.14 2.30
N ASN A 158 14.79 7.61 1.72
CA ASN A 158 14.77 8.78 0.86
C ASN A 158 14.05 8.40 -0.44
N ILE A 159 13.08 9.20 -0.88
CA ILE A 159 12.34 8.92 -2.12
C ILE A 159 13.32 8.87 -3.29
N GLN A 160 13.14 7.89 -4.18
CA GLN A 160 14.00 7.66 -5.34
C GLN A 160 13.24 7.60 -6.68
N PHE A 161 11.92 7.79 -6.66
CA PHE A 161 11.06 7.93 -7.83
C PHE A 161 11.68 8.92 -8.83
N ALA A 162 11.70 8.56 -10.11
CA ALA A 162 12.39 9.33 -11.14
C ALA A 162 11.39 10.12 -12.01
N PRO A 163 10.98 11.34 -11.62
CA PRO A 163 10.20 12.19 -12.51
C PRO A 163 11.04 12.52 -13.76
N VAL A 164 10.34 12.68 -14.89
CA VAL A 164 10.92 12.78 -16.25
C VAL A 164 11.94 13.92 -16.42
N LYS A 165 11.89 14.94 -15.54
CA LYS A 165 12.87 16.04 -15.44
C LYS A 165 13.08 16.42 -13.97
N GLY A 166 14.12 17.22 -13.69
CA GLY A 166 14.29 17.93 -12.42
C GLY A 166 14.70 17.07 -11.21
N SER A 167 15.22 15.85 -11.44
CA SER A 167 15.77 15.04 -10.37
C SER A 167 17.15 14.48 -10.72
N LEU A 168 18.14 14.77 -9.86
CA LEU A 168 19.54 14.39 -10.04
C LEU A 168 19.82 13.07 -9.32
N CYS A 169 20.41 12.12 -10.03
CA CYS A 169 20.89 10.87 -9.45
C CYS A 169 22.42 10.76 -9.50
N MET A 170 23.08 11.15 -8.41
CA MET A 170 24.51 10.93 -8.20
C MET A 170 24.67 9.98 -7.01
N GLN A 171 25.15 8.75 -7.26
CA GLN A 171 25.29 7.70 -6.24
C GLN A 171 23.97 7.43 -5.47
N CYS A 172 22.82 7.34 -6.16
CA CYS A 172 21.52 7.11 -5.51
C CYS A 172 21.49 5.88 -4.57
N ASN A 173 22.26 4.84 -4.88
CA ASN A 173 22.37 3.63 -4.06
C ASN A 173 23.02 3.89 -2.69
N VAL A 174 23.70 5.03 -2.52
CA VAL A 174 24.36 5.45 -1.27
C VAL A 174 23.57 6.58 -0.59
N TRP A 175 23.20 7.62 -1.35
CA TRP A 175 22.65 8.88 -0.80
C TRP A 175 21.18 9.16 -1.18
N GLY A 176 20.59 8.39 -2.09
CA GLY A 176 19.26 8.65 -2.66
C GLY A 176 19.28 9.68 -3.81
N ARG A 177 18.08 10.06 -4.25
CA ARG A 177 17.86 11.03 -5.34
C ARG A 177 17.68 12.44 -4.76
N LEU A 178 18.17 13.45 -5.48
CA LEU A 178 17.89 14.86 -5.20
C LEU A 178 16.86 15.39 -6.20
N TYR A 179 15.98 16.27 -5.76
CA TYR A 179 14.91 16.87 -6.56
C TYR A 179 15.00 18.38 -6.49
N ASP A 180 14.71 19.06 -7.60
CA ASP A 180 14.22 20.45 -7.50
C ASP A 180 12.81 20.49 -6.90
N TRP A 181 12.35 21.67 -6.47
CA TRP A 181 11.12 21.81 -5.71
C TRP A 181 9.87 21.43 -6.52
N GLU A 182 9.84 21.72 -7.82
CA GLU A 182 8.71 21.36 -8.69
C GLU A 182 8.63 19.84 -8.90
N SER A 183 9.77 19.17 -9.02
CA SER A 183 9.85 17.71 -9.11
C SER A 183 9.55 17.04 -7.78
N ALA A 184 9.94 17.64 -6.65
CA ALA A 184 9.64 17.15 -5.31
C ALA A 184 8.13 17.07 -5.03
N LYS A 185 7.33 18.02 -5.52
CA LYS A 185 5.85 18.01 -5.41
C LYS A 185 5.21 16.75 -5.97
N ASN A 186 5.84 16.13 -6.98
CA ASN A 186 5.32 14.97 -7.69
C ASN A 186 6.04 13.65 -7.31
N ALA A 187 7.05 13.72 -6.44
CA ALA A 187 7.91 12.58 -6.14
C ALA A 187 7.29 11.61 -5.11
N CYS A 188 6.44 12.07 -4.18
CA CYS A 188 5.80 11.19 -3.19
C CYS A 188 4.86 10.16 -3.84
N PRO A 189 4.80 8.91 -3.32
CA PRO A 189 3.82 7.92 -3.77
C PRO A 189 2.38 8.39 -3.58
N THR A 190 1.42 7.86 -4.35
CA THR A 190 0.03 8.39 -4.46
C THR A 190 -0.68 8.65 -3.13
N SER A 191 -0.51 7.78 -2.13
CA SER A 191 -1.15 7.94 -0.80
C SER A 191 -0.37 8.86 0.16
N PHE A 192 0.80 9.33 -0.24
CA PHE A 192 1.69 10.17 0.53
C PHE A 192 1.81 11.57 -0.08
N ARG A 193 2.16 12.54 0.75
CA ARG A 193 2.40 13.93 0.35
C ARG A 193 3.77 14.41 0.82
N MET A 194 4.25 15.48 0.18
CA MET A 194 5.39 16.23 0.68
C MET A 194 5.03 16.82 2.07
N PRO A 195 5.91 16.70 3.08
CA PRO A 195 5.69 17.25 4.41
C PRO A 195 5.74 18.78 4.38
N LYS A 196 5.06 19.41 5.34
CA LYS A 196 5.22 20.81 5.73
C LYS A 196 6.24 20.91 6.86
N ILE A 197 6.72 22.12 7.15
CA ILE A 197 7.49 22.41 8.37
C ILE A 197 6.71 21.96 9.61
N ALA A 198 5.41 22.24 9.67
CA ALA A 198 4.54 21.80 10.77
C ALA A 198 4.53 20.27 10.99
N ASP A 199 4.69 19.46 9.93
CA ASP A 199 4.78 18.01 10.08
C ASP A 199 6.10 17.61 10.76
N PHE A 200 7.22 18.25 10.40
CA PHE A 200 8.52 18.06 11.06
C PHE A 200 8.54 18.58 12.51
N GLU A 201 7.80 19.63 12.82
CA GLU A 201 7.61 20.14 14.19
C GLU A 201 6.81 19.16 15.05
N VAL A 202 5.74 18.57 14.50
CA VAL A 202 4.97 17.50 15.17
C VAL A 202 5.83 16.24 15.36
N LEU A 203 6.61 15.86 14.35
CA LEU A 203 7.57 14.75 14.43
C LEU A 203 8.59 14.99 15.55
N ALA A 204 9.22 16.16 15.59
CA ALA A 204 10.18 16.52 16.64
C ALA A 204 9.54 16.48 18.04
N LYS A 205 8.30 16.97 18.18
CA LYS A 205 7.55 16.91 19.44
C LYS A 205 7.25 15.47 19.87
N ALA A 206 6.89 14.58 18.94
CA ALA A 206 6.63 13.17 19.22
C ALA A 206 7.89 12.40 19.65
N VAL A 207 9.06 12.77 19.11
CA VAL A 207 10.37 12.19 19.47
C VAL A 207 10.91 12.73 20.80
N GLY A 208 10.55 13.97 21.16
CA GLY A 208 10.96 14.61 22.41
C GLY A 208 12.38 15.17 22.37
N GLN A 209 13.18 14.92 23.41
CA GLN A 209 14.51 15.52 23.55
C GLN A 209 15.50 15.03 22.47
N ASN A 210 16.29 15.96 21.93
CA ASN A 210 17.31 15.74 20.89
C ASN A 210 16.75 15.08 19.60
N PRO A 211 15.68 15.63 19.00
CA PRO A 211 14.92 14.94 17.97
C PRO A 211 15.73 14.60 16.72
N ALA A 212 16.62 15.49 16.26
CA ALA A 212 17.48 15.18 15.12
C ALA A 212 18.48 14.07 15.46
N LYS A 213 19.05 14.03 16.67
CA LYS A 213 19.96 12.93 17.06
C LYS A 213 19.27 11.57 16.99
N LYS A 214 18.02 11.49 17.45
CA LYS A 214 17.23 10.26 17.50
C LYS A 214 16.70 9.79 16.14
N LEU A 215 16.44 10.72 15.23
CA LEU A 215 15.94 10.42 13.86
C LEU A 215 17.06 10.18 12.83
N LYS A 216 18.30 10.55 13.14
CA LYS A 216 19.46 10.28 12.29
C LYS A 216 19.86 8.80 12.37
N ALA A 217 20.19 8.24 11.22
CA ALA A 217 20.78 6.92 11.10
C ALA A 217 22.11 6.84 11.87
N THR A 218 22.43 5.64 12.37
CA THR A 218 23.72 5.33 13.00
C THR A 218 24.90 5.37 12.01
N PHE A 219 24.63 5.35 10.70
CA PHE A 219 25.60 5.35 9.62
C PHE A 219 25.27 6.36 8.52
N GLY A 220 26.18 6.55 7.56
CA GLY A 220 26.01 7.56 6.49
C GLY A 220 26.28 8.99 6.96
N TRP A 221 27.13 9.13 7.98
CA TRP A 221 27.66 10.40 8.49
C TRP A 221 29.19 10.31 8.59
N ASN A 222 29.88 11.40 8.27
CA ASN A 222 31.35 11.45 8.26
C ASN A 222 31.91 11.14 9.66
N ASN A 223 33.06 10.47 9.74
CA ASN A 223 33.73 10.07 10.98
C ASN A 223 32.98 9.03 11.84
N GLY A 224 32.10 8.21 11.24
CA GLY A 224 31.65 6.94 11.84
C GLY A 224 30.32 6.94 12.58
N GLY A 225 29.54 8.02 12.53
CA GLY A 225 28.18 8.07 13.10
C GLY A 225 27.85 9.40 13.76
N ASP A 226 26.55 9.70 13.86
CA ASP A 226 26.04 10.99 14.36
C ASP A 226 24.59 10.94 14.90
N GLY A 227 23.87 9.84 14.62
CA GLY A 227 22.52 9.56 15.13
C GLY A 227 22.43 8.26 15.92
N THR A 228 21.30 8.07 16.61
CA THR A 228 20.97 6.85 17.37
C THR A 228 19.88 5.99 16.73
N ASP A 229 19.17 6.52 15.73
CA ASP A 229 18.07 5.86 14.98
C ASP A 229 17.00 5.19 15.85
N GLU A 230 16.69 5.76 17.01
CA GLU A 230 15.75 5.24 18.02
C GLU A 230 14.31 5.04 17.51
N PHE A 231 13.98 5.58 16.34
CA PHE A 231 12.65 5.55 15.72
C PHE A 231 12.66 4.95 14.30
N SER A 232 13.75 4.28 13.89
CA SER A 232 13.94 3.70 12.54
C SER A 232 13.74 4.69 11.37
N PHE A 233 13.76 6.00 11.63
CA PHE A 233 13.52 7.05 10.63
C PHE A 233 14.73 7.30 9.73
N GLY A 234 15.93 6.87 10.15
CA GLY A 234 17.07 6.61 9.27
C GLY A 234 17.59 7.79 8.46
N VAL A 235 17.66 9.02 8.98
CA VAL A 235 18.25 10.15 8.22
C VAL A 235 19.74 9.90 7.99
N ARG A 236 20.12 9.72 6.72
CA ARG A 236 21.51 9.70 6.24
C ARG A 236 21.87 11.08 5.69
N ALA A 237 23.14 11.47 5.77
CA ALA A 237 23.62 12.78 5.32
C ALA A 237 23.71 12.87 3.78
N SER A 238 22.56 12.89 3.12
CA SER A 238 22.41 12.94 1.67
C SER A 238 22.69 14.30 1.04
N GLY A 239 23.25 15.27 1.76
CA GLY A 239 23.72 16.54 1.20
C GLY A 239 22.68 17.25 0.33
N ALA A 240 23.17 18.02 -0.64
CA ALA A 240 22.35 18.74 -1.61
C ALA A 240 23.15 19.15 -2.86
N HIS A 241 22.46 19.66 -3.89
CA HIS A 241 23.10 20.43 -4.97
C HIS A 241 22.63 21.88 -4.96
N PHE A 242 23.57 22.83 -5.13
CA PHE A 242 23.32 24.28 -5.11
C PHE A 242 23.55 24.93 -6.48
N ALA A 243 23.44 24.12 -7.54
CA ALA A 243 23.55 24.57 -8.91
C ALA A 243 22.22 25.18 -9.39
N LYS A 244 22.32 26.29 -10.13
CA LYS A 244 21.20 26.98 -10.77
C LYS A 244 20.68 26.24 -12.00
N SER A 245 19.52 26.66 -12.48
CA SER A 245 18.86 26.07 -13.67
C SER A 245 19.69 26.11 -14.97
N ASP A 246 20.55 27.12 -15.14
CA ASP A 246 21.47 27.29 -16.27
C ASP A 246 22.67 26.32 -16.26
N VAL A 247 22.97 25.71 -15.10
CA VAL A 247 24.05 24.73 -14.96
C VAL A 247 23.58 23.36 -15.49
N PRO A 248 24.25 22.81 -16.54
CA PRO A 248 23.91 21.50 -17.09
C PRO A 248 23.98 20.40 -16.03
N GLU A 249 23.07 19.42 -16.08
CA GLU A 249 22.96 18.37 -15.07
C GLU A 249 24.30 17.67 -14.76
N LYS A 250 25.05 17.31 -15.81
CA LYS A 250 26.40 16.71 -15.72
C LYS A 250 27.47 17.56 -15.01
N ALA A 251 27.23 18.86 -14.84
CA ALA A 251 28.13 19.79 -14.15
C ALA A 251 27.66 20.15 -12.73
N ARG A 252 26.44 19.72 -12.34
CA ARG A 252 25.94 19.90 -10.98
C ARG A 252 26.76 19.02 -10.04
N LYS A 253 27.12 19.57 -8.87
CA LYS A 253 27.91 18.88 -7.86
C LYS A 253 27.12 18.75 -6.57
N PHE A 254 27.24 17.56 -5.99
CA PHE A 254 26.84 17.27 -4.62
C PHE A 254 27.73 18.05 -3.63
N LYS A 255 27.13 18.58 -2.58
CA LYS A 255 27.80 19.25 -1.44
C LYS A 255 27.21 18.73 -0.13
N ASP A 256 27.96 18.89 0.94
CA ASP A 256 27.57 18.57 2.33
C ASP A 256 27.19 17.09 2.59
N ALA A 257 27.52 16.18 1.65
CA ALA A 257 27.41 14.74 1.86
C ALA A 257 28.23 14.29 3.07
N GLY A 258 27.63 13.44 3.91
CA GLY A 258 28.24 12.99 5.16
C GLY A 258 28.12 13.98 6.34
N ASP A 259 27.81 15.26 6.11
CA ASP A 259 27.72 16.27 7.18
C ASP A 259 26.33 16.90 7.35
N LYS A 260 25.45 16.83 6.34
CA LYS A 260 24.06 17.28 6.43
C LYS A 260 23.11 16.43 5.58
N ALA A 261 21.84 16.42 5.98
CA ALA A 261 20.73 15.97 5.14
C ALA A 261 19.72 17.10 4.95
N TYR A 262 19.25 17.28 3.72
CA TYR A 262 18.29 18.32 3.33
C TYR A 262 17.01 17.67 2.81
N PHE A 263 15.86 18.01 3.39
CA PHE A 263 14.55 17.49 2.97
C PHE A 263 13.62 18.61 2.57
N TRP A 264 13.08 18.54 1.36
CA TRP A 264 12.08 19.50 0.89
C TRP A 264 10.81 19.50 1.74
N THR A 265 10.24 20.70 1.92
CA THR A 265 8.90 20.91 2.47
C THR A 265 7.99 21.62 1.47
N ALA A 266 6.68 21.44 1.64
CA ALA A 266 5.65 22.10 0.85
C ALA A 266 5.64 23.64 1.03
N ASP A 267 6.30 24.16 2.05
CA ASP A 267 6.46 25.60 2.32
C ASP A 267 7.59 26.26 1.50
N GLY A 268 8.18 25.55 0.54
CA GLY A 268 9.29 26.06 -0.30
C GLY A 268 10.61 26.20 0.47
N LYS A 269 10.77 25.47 1.57
CA LYS A 269 11.95 25.46 2.45
C LYS A 269 12.45 24.03 2.61
N VAL A 270 13.60 23.88 3.27
CA VAL A 270 14.17 22.58 3.60
C VAL A 270 14.27 22.39 5.12
N ALA A 271 13.88 21.21 5.60
CA ALA A 271 14.27 20.70 6.90
C ALA A 271 15.69 20.14 6.81
N VAL A 272 16.57 20.55 7.73
CA VAL A 272 18.01 20.29 7.68
C VAL A 272 18.46 19.63 8.97
N PHE A 273 18.94 18.39 8.82
CA PHE A 273 19.63 17.63 9.85
C PHE A 273 21.13 17.86 9.68
N LYS A 274 21.81 18.24 10.76
CA LYS A 274 23.23 18.63 10.73
C LYS A 274 24.04 17.71 11.63
N LYS A 275 25.27 17.42 11.20
CA LYS A 275 26.24 16.72 12.03
C LYS A 275 26.52 17.48 13.33
N ASN A 276 26.62 16.75 14.43
CA ASN A 276 26.74 17.24 15.80
C ASN A 276 25.54 18.12 16.28
N SER A 277 24.45 18.24 15.51
CA SER A 277 23.21 18.88 15.96
C SER A 277 22.24 17.86 16.53
N SER A 278 21.64 18.20 17.67
CA SER A 278 20.52 17.47 18.27
C SER A 278 19.16 17.91 17.75
N ASP A 279 19.07 19.08 17.08
CA ASP A 279 17.81 19.69 16.65
C ASP A 279 17.69 19.77 15.12
N ILE A 280 16.43 19.75 14.65
CA ILE A 280 16.06 19.98 13.25
C ILE A 280 16.06 21.50 13.01
N SER A 281 16.71 21.95 11.95
CA SER A 281 16.71 23.36 11.55
C SER A 281 16.01 23.56 10.21
N TYR A 282 15.47 24.75 9.94
CA TYR A 282 14.76 25.05 8.70
C TYR A 282 15.46 26.18 7.94
N GLU A 283 15.78 25.94 6.66
CA GLU A 283 16.55 26.88 5.84
C GLU A 283 15.78 27.31 4.59
N ARG A 284 16.02 28.53 4.12
CA ARG A 284 15.56 28.97 2.79
C ARG A 284 16.40 28.25 1.74
N PHE A 285 15.74 27.78 0.69
CA PHE A 285 16.37 27.05 -0.41
C PHE A 285 15.87 27.64 -1.74
N GLN A 286 16.70 27.68 -2.77
CA GLN A 286 16.24 28.11 -4.10
C GLN A 286 15.46 26.94 -4.74
N PRO A 287 14.31 27.18 -5.40
CA PRO A 287 13.48 26.10 -5.96
C PRO A 287 14.23 25.17 -6.93
N GLU A 288 15.23 25.70 -7.63
CA GLU A 288 16.11 24.98 -8.56
C GLU A 288 17.20 24.12 -7.92
N PHE A 289 17.42 24.25 -6.60
CA PHE A 289 18.41 23.46 -5.87
C PHE A 289 17.90 22.05 -5.58
N GLY A 290 18.82 21.09 -5.48
CA GLY A 290 18.51 19.69 -5.27
C GLY A 290 18.56 19.32 -3.80
N ALA A 291 17.43 18.91 -3.22
CA ALA A 291 17.36 18.30 -1.89
C ALA A 291 16.68 16.93 -1.94
N SER A 292 16.89 16.09 -0.93
CA SER A 292 16.16 14.81 -0.80
C SER A 292 14.71 15.06 -0.37
N LEU A 293 13.92 13.98 -0.32
CA LEU A 293 12.53 14.03 0.13
C LEU A 293 12.25 12.87 1.09
N ARG A 294 11.56 13.20 2.19
CA ARG A 294 10.73 12.28 2.98
C ARG A 294 9.28 12.57 2.60
N CYS A 295 8.40 11.57 2.66
CA CYS A 295 6.98 11.78 2.51
C CYS A 295 6.23 11.34 3.77
N ILE A 296 5.12 12.00 4.04
CA ILE A 296 4.19 11.69 5.13
C ILE A 296 2.87 11.22 4.51
N LEU A 297 2.19 10.25 5.13
CA LEU A 297 0.89 9.79 4.67
C LEU A 297 -0.09 10.98 4.60
N ALA A 298 -0.88 11.06 3.53
CA ALA A 298 -1.95 12.04 3.44
C ALA A 298 -3.06 11.72 4.46
N LYS A 299 -3.66 12.77 5.03
CA LYS A 299 -4.89 12.72 5.84
C LYS A 299 -5.99 13.40 5.05
#